data_AF-A0A660PQ15-F1
#
_entry.id   AF-A0A660PQ15-F1
#
_cell.length_a   1.000
_cell.length_b   1.000
_cell.length_c   1.000
_cell.angle_alpha   90.00
_cell.angle_beta   90.00
_cell.angle_gamma   90.00
#
_symmetry.space_group_name_H-M   'P 1'
#
loop_
_entity.id
_entity.type
_entity.pdbx_description
1 polymer ?
#
loop_
_entity_poly.entity_id
_entity_poly.type
_entity_poly.pdbx_seq_one_letter_code
_entity_poly.pdbx_strand_id
1 'polypeptide(L)'
;MLELLNSIDQSLFLFINKSLANPVTDFFMPIITSDNLLRVLYGTAMVLLLWKGNKKLRWMVLFSAIVLLFTDQISSAMLKPYFERLR
;
A
#
# COMPACT_ATOMS: atom_id res chain seq x y z
N MET A 1 18.47 3.09 -20.50
CA MET A 1 17.13 3.52 -20.01
C MET A 1 16.84 2.96 -18.61
N LEU A 2 16.91 1.64 -18.40
CA LEU A 2 16.72 1.04 -17.07
C LEU A 2 17.73 1.54 -16.02
N GLU A 3 18.99 1.74 -16.39
CA GLU A 3 20.02 2.30 -15.50
C GLU A 3 19.72 3.74 -15.05
N LEU A 4 19.14 4.56 -15.95
CA LEU A 4 18.73 5.93 -15.64
C LEU A 4 17.52 5.94 -14.69
N LEU A 5 16.57 5.02 -14.88
CA LEU A 5 15.48 4.85 -13.92
C LEU A 5 15.99 4.39 -12.55
N ASN A 6 16.96 3.47 -12.53
CA ASN A 6 17.56 2.99 -11.28
C ASN A 6 18.36 4.10 -10.55
N SER A 7 19.10 4.93 -11.28
CA SER A 7 19.83 6.05 -10.66
C SER A 7 18.88 7.13 -10.13
N ILE A 8 17.76 7.39 -10.82
CA ILE A 8 16.70 8.27 -10.34
C ILE A 8 16.08 7.70 -9.06
N ASP A 9 15.69 6.42 -9.05
CA ASP A 9 15.11 5.73 -7.89
C ASP A 9 16.03 5.82 -6.66
N GLN A 10 17.32 5.51 -6.84
CA GLN A 10 18.32 5.61 -5.77
C GLN A 10 18.52 7.05 -5.28
N SER A 11 18.58 8.02 -6.19
CA SER A 11 18.78 9.43 -5.82
C SER A 11 17.59 9.98 -5.02
N LEU A 12 16.37 9.62 -5.41
CA LEU A 12 15.15 9.98 -4.68
C LEU A 12 15.10 9.31 -3.31
N PHE A 13 15.42 8.01 -3.24
CA PHE A 13 15.48 7.27 -1.99
C PHE A 13 16.45 7.93 -0.99
N LEU A 14 17.67 8.26 -1.45
CA LEU A 14 18.67 8.92 -0.61
C LEU A 14 18.26 10.34 -0.21
N PHE A 15 17.67 11.11 -1.12
CA PHE A 15 17.20 12.45 -0.83
C PHE A 15 16.12 12.45 0.26
N ILE A 16 15.13 11.55 0.17
CA ILE A 16 14.07 11.45 1.18
C ILE A 16 14.65 11.00 2.53
N ASN A 17 15.50 9.97 2.54
CA ASN A 17 16.00 9.38 3.78
C ASN A 17 17.14 10.18 4.45
N LYS A 18 17.88 11.01 3.71
CA LYS A 18 18.99 11.79 4.28
C LYS A 18 18.68 13.27 4.45
N SER A 19 17.88 13.86 3.57
CA SER A 19 17.62 15.31 3.57
C SER A 19 16.27 15.67 4.20
N LEU A 20 15.24 14.82 4.05
CA LEU A 20 13.91 15.06 4.61
C LEU A 20 13.66 14.31 5.92
N ALA A 21 14.48 13.33 6.26
CA ALA A 21 14.36 12.59 7.52
C ALA A 21 14.48 13.53 8.72
N ASN A 22 13.54 13.39 9.65
CA ASN A 22 13.50 14.16 10.88
C ASN A 22 12.79 13.34 11.98
N PRO A 23 13.01 13.66 13.27
CA PRO A 23 12.46 12.89 14.38
C PRO A 23 10.93 12.79 14.38
N VAL A 24 10.23 13.77 13.80
CA VAL A 24 8.77 13.75 13.69
C VAL A 24 8.33 12.71 12.67
N THR A 25 8.90 12.74 11.46
CA THR A 25 8.57 11.74 10.43
C THR A 25 8.99 10.33 10.82
N ASP A 26 10.10 10.18 11.54
CA ASP A 26 10.58 8.87 11.99
C ASP A 26 9.66 8.24 13.04
N PHE A 27 8.96 9.06 13.82
CA PHE A 27 7.93 8.60 14.75
C PHE A 27 6.61 8.26 14.05
N PHE A 28 6.17 9.09 13.10
CA PHE A 28 4.86 8.93 12.45
C PHE A 28 4.84 7.88 11.33
N MET A 29 5.90 7.77 10.53
CA MET A 29 5.93 6.87 9.37
C MET A 29 5.69 5.40 9.74
N PRO A 30 6.30 4.83 10.80
CA PRO A 30 6.00 3.46 11.21
C PRO A 30 4.54 3.23 11.58
N ILE A 31 3.87 4.24 12.14
CA ILE A 31 2.44 4.15 12.50
C ILE A 31 1.60 4.10 11.24
N ILE A 32 1.85 5.02 10.29
CA ILE A 32 1.10 5.15 9.04
C ILE A 32 1.33 3.95 8.12
N THR A 33 2.55 3.44 8.04
CA THR A 33 2.95 2.32 7.16
C THR A 33 2.74 0.96 7.82
N SER A 34 2.33 0.90 9.09
CA SER A 34 2.10 -0.39 9.75
C SER A 34 0.96 -1.16 9.09
N ASP A 35 1.29 -2.31 8.53
CA ASP A 35 0.36 -3.19 7.81
C ASP A 35 -0.83 -3.60 8.69
N ASN A 36 -0.59 -3.90 9.97
CA ASN A 36 -1.65 -4.21 10.92
C ASN A 36 -2.65 -3.04 11.10
N LEU A 37 -2.15 -1.82 11.26
CA LEU A 37 -3.01 -0.65 11.48
C LEU A 37 -3.80 -0.32 10.21
N LEU A 38 -3.16 -0.38 9.04
CA LEU A 38 -3.84 -0.19 7.76
C LEU A 38 -4.93 -1.25 7.54
N ARG A 39 -4.65 -2.54 7.80
CA ARG A 39 -5.66 -3.61 7.69
C ARG A 39 -6.85 -3.36 8.63
N VAL A 40 -6.59 -2.94 9.87
CA VAL A 40 -7.65 -2.61 10.83
C VAL A 40 -8.46 -1.40 10.35
N LEU A 41 -7.81 -0.34 9.88
CA LEU A 41 -8.50 0.85 9.36
C LEU A 41 -9.36 0.52 8.13
N TYR A 42 -8.84 -0.21 7.15
CA TYR A 42 -9.62 -0.60 5.98
C TYR A 42 -10.74 -1.58 6.34
N GLY A 43 -10.48 -2.55 7.22
CA GLY A 43 -11.48 -3.49 7.70
C GLY A 43 -12.63 -2.81 8.44
N THR A 44 -12.32 -1.88 9.35
CA THR A 44 -13.33 -1.10 10.09
C THR A 44 -14.13 -0.19 9.14
N ALA A 45 -13.47 0.48 8.19
CA ALA A 45 -14.15 1.27 7.17
C ALA A 45 -15.11 0.41 6.33
N MET A 46 -14.70 -0.77 5.90
CA MET A 46 -15.56 -1.70 5.17
C MET A 46 -16.78 -2.11 6.00
N VAL A 47 -16.59 -2.50 7.27
CA VAL A 47 -17.70 -2.88 8.16
C VAL A 47 -18.69 -1.73 8.33
N LEU A 48 -18.20 -0.50 8.54
CA LEU A 48 -19.05 0.69 8.67
C LEU A 48 -19.84 0.97 7.40
N LEU A 49 -19.21 0.86 6.23
CA LEU A 49 -19.86 1.05 4.93
C LEU A 49 -20.87 -0.06 4.64
N LEU A 50 -20.63 -1.29 5.07
CA LEU A 50 -21.60 -2.39 4.94
C LEU A 50 -22.79 -2.20 5.87
N TRP A 51 -22.57 -1.68 7.09
CA TRP A 51 -23.64 -1.45 8.05
C TRP A 51 -24.51 -0.24 7.68
N LYS A 52 -23.89 0.94 7.52
CA LYS A 52 -24.59 2.22 7.32
C LYS A 52 -24.80 2.59 5.84
N GLY A 53 -24.18 1.89 4.90
CA GLY A 53 -24.25 2.22 3.49
C GLY A 53 -25.53 1.76 2.79
N ASN A 54 -25.89 2.46 1.73
CA ASN A 54 -27.00 2.12 0.83
C ASN A 54 -26.72 0.82 0.06
N LYS A 55 -27.77 0.16 -0.48
CA LYS A 55 -27.65 -1.11 -1.21
C LYS A 55 -26.56 -1.10 -2.29
N LYS A 56 -26.50 -0.04 -3.10
CA LYS A 56 -25.47 0.13 -4.14
C LYS A 56 -24.05 0.16 -3.55
N LEU A 57 -23.87 0.90 -2.45
CA LEU A 57 -22.58 1.05 -1.80
C LEU A 57 -22.11 -0.27 -1.17
N ARG A 58 -23.04 -1.06 -0.60
CA ARG A 58 -22.72 -2.40 -0.09
C ARG A 58 -22.19 -3.32 -1.18
N TRP A 59 -22.85 -3.34 -2.35
CA TRP A 59 -22.38 -4.10 -3.50
C TRP A 59 -21.00 -3.64 -3.98
N MET A 60 -20.77 -2.32 -4.08
CA MET A 60 -19.46 -1.79 -4.45
C MET A 60 -18.37 -2.25 -3.48
N VAL A 61 -18.60 -2.15 -2.17
CA VAL A 61 -17.64 -2.58 -1.15
C VAL A 61 -17.34 -4.08 -1.25
N LEU A 62 -18.35 -4.93 -1.45
CA LEU A 62 -18.16 -6.36 -1.61
C LEU A 62 -17.34 -6.71 -2.86
N PHE A 63 -17.66 -6.12 -4.02
CA PHE A 63 -16.91 -6.37 -5.24
C PHE A 63 -15.48 -5.82 -5.15
N SER A 64 -15.28 -4.64 -4.56
CA SER A 64 -13.95 -4.10 -4.31
C SER A 64 -13.12 -5.01 -3.41
N ALA A 65 -13.73 -5.60 -2.37
CA ALA A 65 -13.05 -6.57 -1.50
C ALA A 65 -12.55 -7.79 -2.28
N ILE A 66 -13.43 -8.36 -3.10
CA ILE A 66 -13.12 -9.53 -3.91
C ILE A 66 -11.97 -9.19 -4.86
N VAL A 67 -12.08 -8.11 -5.63
CA VAL A 67 -11.04 -7.68 -6.57
C VAL A 67 -9.72 -7.45 -5.86
N LEU A 68 -9.72 -6.81 -4.70
CA LEU A 68 -8.51 -6.53 -3.93
C LEU A 68 -7.82 -7.83 -3.49
N LEU A 69 -8.57 -8.82 -2.97
CA LEU A 69 -8.00 -10.10 -2.56
C LEU A 69 -7.35 -10.85 -3.72
N PHE A 70 -8.02 -10.91 -4.87
CA PHE A 70 -7.46 -11.55 -6.07
C PHE A 70 -6.23 -10.80 -6.59
N THR A 71 -6.33 -9.47 -6.68
CA THR A 71 -5.25 -8.65 -7.26
C THR A 71 -3.99 -8.70 -6.39
N ASP A 72 -4.13 -8.62 -5.07
CA ASP A 72 -2.98 -8.65 -4.16
C ASP A 72 -2.26 -10.00 -4.19
N GLN A 73 -3.02 -11.11 -4.15
CA GLN A 73 -2.44 -12.45 -4.25
C GLN A 73 -1.77 -12.69 -5.60
N ILE A 74 -2.43 -12.37 -6.71
CA ILE A 74 -1.89 -12.59 -8.05
C ILE A 74 -0.66 -11.71 -8.28
N SER A 75 -0.72 -10.42 -7.94
CA SER A 75 0.41 -9.50 -8.08
C SER A 75 1.60 -9.95 -7.24
N SER A 76 1.36 -10.34 -5.98
CA SER A 76 2.42 -10.80 -5.10
C SER A 76 3.02 -12.14 -5.54
N ALA A 77 2.21 -13.06 -6.08
CA ALA A 77 2.67 -14.38 -6.49
C ALA A 77 3.31 -14.40 -7.88
N MET A 78 2.90 -13.51 -8.79
CA MET A 78 3.40 -13.49 -10.17
C MET A 78 4.44 -12.39 -10.40
N LEU A 79 4.13 -11.14 -10.03
CA LEU A 79 5.00 -10.01 -10.39
C LEU A 79 6.26 -9.96 -9.53
N LYS A 80 6.16 -10.20 -8.22
CA LYS A 80 7.34 -10.18 -7.33
C LYS A 80 8.44 -11.16 -7.76
N PRO A 81 8.15 -12.45 -8.03
CA PRO A 81 9.17 -13.38 -8.52
C PRO A 81 9.53 -13.18 -10.00
N TYR A 82 8.65 -12.59 -10.82
CA TYR A 82 9.00 -12.31 -12.22
C TYR A 82 10.11 -11.24 -12.35
N PHE A 83 10.07 -10.21 -11.50
CA PHE A 83 11.03 -9.10 -11.58
C PHE A 83 12.26 -9.27 -10.67
N GLU A 84 12.19 -10.13 -9.65
CA GLU A 84 13.27 -10.42 -8.68
C GLU A 84 14.03 -9.17 -8.19
N ARG A 85 13.30 -8.05 -8.04
CA ARG A 85 13.91 -6.77 -7.71
C ARG A 85 14.52 -6.83 -6.31
N LEU A 86 15.81 -6.48 -6.22
CA LEU A 86 16.49 -6.27 -4.94
C LEU A 86 15.82 -5.12 -4.17
N ARG A 87 15.81 -5.25 -2.85
CA ARG A 87 15.29 -4.23 -1.92
C ARG A 87 16.42 -3.34 -1.44
#